data_AF-A0A838LA72-F1
#
_entry.id   AF-A0A838LA72-F1
#
_cell.length_a   1.000
_cell.length_b   1.000
_cell.length_c   1.000
_cell.angle_alpha   90.00
_cell.angle_beta   90.00
_cell.angle_gamma   90.00
#
_symmetry.space_group_name_H-M   'P 1'
#
loop_
_entity.id
_entity.type
_entity.pdbx_description
1 polymer ?
#
loop_
_entity_poly.entity_id
_entity_poly.type
_entity_poly.pdbx_seq_one_letter_code
_entity_poly.pdbx_strand_id
1 'polypeptide(L)'
;MTDPRLSGLGGSTKGSAMQRPSLGLLNRHLPWLVIATLYAVAYAKLVTMHGVVWSGWADQGRYLVSATAFAHLRLDPAEHWYPLLYPLLGAPFVWLWPTVPFLLVDCACFIGAYLGFAAVARRFGVGPWLATLLFAASTILYPEIGRRWLEPWTTTPSAALIWLVIAGTLAIFDGPVRRRTAVGTALCMAAIPLVRPGDLLMVAVLGAMAGWRLLARRELGRIALIATIVLACWTAYLALHLAIYGPHLSDYDRLSAAYGENFAWLGWKAYVLMPIPERGFPTGRGCFTPARG
;
A
#
# COMPACT_ATOMS: atom_id res chain seq x y z
N MET A 1 -25.53 -1.86 -73.78
CA MET A 1 -25.64 -3.33 -73.88
C MET A 1 -24.50 -3.93 -73.08
N THR A 2 -24.74 -4.29 -71.82
CA THR A 2 -23.85 -5.09 -70.97
C THR A 2 -24.73 -5.84 -69.97
N ASP A 3 -24.50 -7.15 -69.90
CA ASP A 3 -25.38 -8.19 -69.36
C ASP A 3 -25.20 -8.38 -67.83
N PRO A 4 -26.27 -8.43 -67.01
CA PRO A 4 -26.19 -8.63 -65.58
C PRO A 4 -26.58 -10.07 -65.19
N ARG A 5 -25.71 -11.07 -65.43
CA ARG A 5 -25.93 -12.44 -64.95
C ARG A 5 -24.64 -13.21 -64.67
N LEU A 6 -24.00 -12.94 -63.52
CA LEU A 6 -23.17 -13.94 -62.83
C LEU A 6 -23.38 -13.84 -61.31
N SER A 7 -24.58 -14.24 -60.90
CA SER A 7 -24.89 -14.72 -59.56
C SER A 7 -24.44 -16.18 -59.42
N GLY A 8 -23.61 -16.50 -58.44
CA GLY A 8 -23.51 -17.87 -57.94
C GLY A 8 -22.15 -18.27 -57.37
N LEU A 9 -22.19 -18.74 -56.12
CA LEU A 9 -21.22 -19.63 -55.47
C LEU A 9 -20.06 -18.98 -54.69
N GLY A 10 -20.39 -18.07 -53.78
CA GLY A 10 -19.56 -17.80 -52.58
C GLY A 10 -20.06 -18.61 -51.40
N GLY A 11 -19.55 -19.82 -51.22
CA GLY A 11 -19.88 -20.70 -50.09
C GLY A 11 -19.52 -20.05 -48.75
N SER A 12 -20.54 -19.66 -48.00
CA SER A 12 -20.43 -19.23 -46.60
C SER A 12 -20.09 -20.46 -45.73
N THR A 13 -18.81 -20.78 -45.58
CA THR A 13 -18.33 -21.60 -44.48
C THR A 13 -18.54 -20.81 -43.18
N LYS A 14 -19.71 -21.00 -42.56
CA LYS A 14 -19.93 -20.71 -41.14
C LYS A 14 -19.01 -21.62 -40.33
N GLY A 15 -17.73 -21.24 -40.26
CA GLY A 15 -16.83 -21.73 -39.24
C GLY A 15 -17.38 -21.25 -37.92
N SER A 16 -18.10 -22.11 -37.22
CA SER A 16 -18.33 -21.99 -35.78
C SER A 16 -16.97 -21.90 -35.12
N ALA A 17 -16.48 -20.66 -34.97
CA ALA A 17 -15.32 -20.35 -34.15
C ALA A 17 -15.68 -20.82 -32.76
N MET A 18 -15.20 -22.02 -32.43
CA MET A 18 -15.24 -22.59 -31.10
C MET A 18 -14.65 -21.54 -30.17
N GLN A 19 -15.52 -20.81 -29.47
CA GLN A 19 -15.18 -19.80 -28.48
C GLN A 19 -14.30 -20.49 -27.44
N ARG A 20 -12.98 -20.42 -27.61
CA ARG A 20 -12.03 -20.93 -26.62
C ARG A 20 -12.38 -20.21 -25.32
N PRO A 21 -12.83 -20.92 -24.28
CA PRO A 21 -13.24 -20.29 -23.04
C PRO A 21 -12.06 -19.50 -22.47
N SER A 22 -12.30 -18.20 -22.33
CA SER A 22 -11.66 -17.21 -21.48
C SER A 22 -10.36 -17.54 -20.74
N LEU A 23 -9.30 -17.98 -21.42
CA LEU A 23 -7.94 -18.02 -20.85
C LEU A 23 -7.53 -16.63 -20.30
N GLY A 24 -8.12 -15.55 -20.82
CA GLY A 24 -7.95 -14.19 -20.33
C GLY A 24 -8.50 -13.91 -18.92
N LEU A 25 -9.53 -14.63 -18.45
CA LEU A 25 -10.04 -14.48 -17.08
C LEU A 25 -9.10 -15.16 -16.08
N LEU A 26 -8.65 -16.38 -16.37
CA LEU A 26 -7.70 -17.10 -15.52
C LEU A 26 -6.38 -16.34 -15.39
N ASN A 27 -5.81 -15.85 -16.50
CA ASN A 27 -4.60 -15.03 -16.48
C ASN A 27 -4.75 -13.68 -15.77
N ARG A 28 -6.00 -13.18 -15.61
CA ARG A 28 -6.26 -11.93 -14.91
C ARG A 28 -6.36 -12.13 -13.40
N HIS A 29 -6.95 -13.24 -12.94
CA HIS A 29 -7.30 -13.41 -11.52
C HIS A 29 -6.40 -14.39 -10.75
N LEU A 30 -5.85 -15.41 -11.41
CA LEU A 30 -5.00 -16.39 -10.74
C LEU A 30 -3.73 -15.80 -10.10
N PRO A 31 -3.07 -14.79 -10.70
CA PRO A 31 -1.84 -14.22 -10.13
C PRO A 31 -1.99 -13.61 -8.73
N TRP A 32 -3.05 -12.84 -8.45
CA TRP A 32 -3.24 -12.24 -7.12
C TRP A 32 -3.70 -13.28 -6.08
N LEU A 33 -4.39 -14.34 -6.51
CA LEU A 33 -4.71 -15.48 -5.63
C LEU A 33 -3.46 -16.22 -5.18
N VAL A 34 -2.46 -16.38 -6.07
CA VAL A 34 -1.16 -16.93 -5.71
C VAL A 34 -0.47 -16.04 -4.67
N ILE A 35 -0.45 -14.73 -4.86
CA ILE A 35 0.12 -13.78 -3.89
C ILE A 35 -0.59 -13.87 -2.53
N ALA A 36 -1.92 -13.90 -2.52
CA ALA A 36 -2.70 -14.06 -1.28
C ALA A 36 -2.40 -15.39 -0.59
N THR A 37 -2.26 -16.47 -1.35
CA THR A 37 -1.93 -17.80 -0.82
C THR A 37 -0.53 -17.83 -0.23
N LEU A 38 0.47 -17.26 -0.91
CA LEU A 38 1.84 -17.14 -0.40
C LEU A 38 1.88 -16.35 0.91
N TYR A 39 1.12 -15.26 1.00
CA TYR A 39 0.98 -14.50 2.24
C TYR A 39 0.39 -15.36 3.36
N ALA A 40 -0.73 -16.04 3.11
CA ALA A 40 -1.38 -16.89 4.10
C ALA A 40 -0.47 -18.03 4.60
N VAL A 41 0.28 -18.69 3.70
CA VAL A 41 1.23 -19.75 4.06
C VAL A 41 2.38 -19.19 4.90
N ALA A 42 2.94 -18.04 4.51
CA ALA A 42 4.02 -17.40 5.25
C ALA A 42 3.56 -16.93 6.65
N TYR A 43 2.34 -16.41 6.75
CA TYR A 43 1.73 -16.02 8.02
C TYR A 43 1.48 -17.22 8.92
N ALA A 44 0.89 -18.30 8.39
CA ALA A 44 0.68 -19.54 9.14
C ALA A 44 1.99 -20.10 9.69
N LYS A 45 3.06 -20.05 8.88
CA LYS A 45 4.42 -20.43 9.31
C LYS A 45 4.95 -19.54 10.44
N LEU A 46 4.70 -18.24 10.40
CA LEU A 46 5.09 -17.32 11.48
C LEU A 46 4.35 -17.66 12.78
N VAL A 47 3.03 -17.88 12.70
CA VAL A 47 2.18 -18.26 13.84
C VAL A 47 2.63 -19.57 14.47
N THR A 48 2.91 -20.61 13.66
CA THR A 48 3.32 -21.92 14.19
C THR A 48 4.70 -21.89 14.85
N MET A 49 5.64 -21.06 14.36
CA MET A 49 6.98 -20.96 14.94
C MET A 49 7.03 -20.16 16.24
N HIS A 50 6.24 -19.09 16.35
CA HIS A 50 6.38 -18.11 17.42
C HIS A 50 5.18 -18.02 18.37
N GLY A 51 4.07 -18.73 18.08
CA GLY A 51 2.85 -18.64 18.87
C GLY A 51 2.35 -17.19 18.95
N VAL A 52 2.31 -16.50 17.81
CA VAL A 52 2.23 -15.03 17.71
C VAL A 52 1.14 -14.45 18.60
N VAL A 53 1.57 -13.74 19.65
CA VAL A 53 0.76 -12.82 20.42
C VAL A 53 1.44 -11.45 20.35
N TRP A 54 0.88 -10.54 19.55
CA TRP A 54 1.47 -9.20 19.35
C TRP A 54 1.64 -8.41 20.65
N SER A 55 0.88 -8.75 21.70
CA SER A 55 1.00 -8.12 23.02
C SER A 55 2.36 -8.32 23.69
N GLY A 56 3.13 -9.34 23.30
CA GLY A 56 4.47 -9.58 23.85
C GLY A 56 5.57 -8.72 23.21
N TRP A 57 5.24 -7.94 22.18
CA TRP A 57 6.21 -7.18 21.38
C TRP A 57 6.00 -5.69 21.62
N ALA A 58 7.09 -4.94 21.84
CA ALA A 58 7.01 -3.55 22.27
C ALA A 58 6.23 -2.64 21.30
N ASP A 59 6.51 -2.72 19.99
CA ASP A 59 5.89 -1.86 18.99
C ASP A 59 4.53 -2.42 18.54
N GLN A 60 4.44 -3.72 18.25
CA GLN A 60 3.20 -4.37 17.81
C GLN A 60 2.11 -4.34 18.89
N GLY A 61 2.50 -4.45 20.16
CA GLY A 61 1.60 -4.33 21.29
C GLY A 61 0.91 -2.98 21.34
N ARG A 62 1.60 -1.88 20.98
CA ARG A 62 1.00 -0.53 20.93
C ARG A 62 -0.06 -0.41 19.82
N TYR A 63 0.16 -1.02 18.65
CA TYR A 63 -0.87 -1.08 17.61
C TYR A 63 -2.10 -1.87 18.09
N LEU A 64 -1.89 -2.98 18.79
CA LEU A 64 -2.98 -3.79 19.34
C LEU A 64 -3.78 -3.05 20.42
N VAL A 65 -3.10 -2.35 21.34
CA VAL A 65 -3.74 -1.51 22.35
C VAL A 65 -4.61 -0.44 21.69
N SER A 66 -4.06 0.29 20.72
CA SER A 66 -4.77 1.35 19.99
C SER A 66 -5.97 0.81 19.20
N ALA A 67 -5.82 -0.31 18.50
CA ALA A 67 -6.92 -0.95 17.77
C ALA A 67 -8.04 -1.43 18.72
N THR A 68 -7.66 -1.96 19.88
CA THR A 68 -8.61 -2.38 20.92
C THR A 68 -9.34 -1.18 21.52
N ALA A 69 -8.62 -0.09 21.84
CA ALA A 69 -9.22 1.17 22.29
C ALA A 69 -10.25 1.68 21.28
N PHE A 70 -9.91 1.73 19.98
CA PHE A 70 -10.85 2.09 18.93
C PHE A 70 -12.05 1.15 18.83
N ALA A 71 -11.85 -0.17 18.96
CA ALA A 71 -12.95 -1.14 18.95
C ALA A 71 -13.95 -0.94 20.10
N HIS A 72 -13.50 -0.35 21.21
CA HIS A 72 -14.31 0.02 22.37
C HIS A 72 -14.67 1.52 22.43
N LEU A 73 -14.43 2.28 21.36
CA LEU A 73 -14.69 3.73 21.27
C LEU A 73 -13.99 4.55 22.38
N ARG A 74 -12.84 4.07 22.86
CA ARG A 74 -12.00 4.78 23.83
C ARG A 74 -11.01 5.64 23.07
N LEU A 75 -10.89 6.90 23.48
CA LEU A 75 -10.09 7.95 22.84
C LEU A 75 -9.02 8.52 23.78
N ASP A 76 -8.57 7.74 24.77
CA ASP A 76 -7.53 8.17 25.70
C ASP A 76 -6.17 8.26 24.97
N PRO A 77 -5.49 9.43 24.96
CA PRO A 77 -4.15 9.59 24.39
C PRO A 77 -3.15 8.50 24.74
N ALA A 78 -3.19 7.97 25.97
CA ALA A 78 -2.24 6.97 26.45
C ALA A 78 -2.33 5.64 25.69
N GLU A 79 -3.46 5.38 25.03
CA GLU A 79 -3.73 4.17 24.26
C GLU A 79 -3.34 4.31 22.78
N HIS A 80 -3.14 5.53 22.32
CA HIS A 80 -2.88 5.83 20.91
C HIS A 80 -1.47 6.39 20.76
N TRP A 81 -0.49 5.50 20.58
CA TRP A 81 0.91 5.94 20.41
C TRP A 81 1.24 6.31 18.96
N TYR A 82 0.92 5.45 18.00
CA TYR A 82 1.29 5.59 16.58
C TYR A 82 0.22 6.32 15.74
N PRO A 83 0.52 6.69 14.48
CA PRO A 83 -0.46 7.27 13.57
C PRO A 83 -1.75 6.44 13.48
N LEU A 84 -2.88 7.13 13.54
CA LEU A 84 -4.15 6.54 13.95
C LEU A 84 -4.79 5.64 12.89
N LEU A 85 -4.50 5.86 11.60
CA LEU A 85 -5.21 5.17 10.54
C LEU A 85 -4.96 3.66 10.56
N TYR A 86 -3.73 3.21 10.85
CA TYR A 86 -3.42 1.78 10.84
C TYR A 86 -4.11 1.00 11.97
N PRO A 87 -4.03 1.41 13.26
CA PRO A 87 -4.84 0.81 14.31
C PRO A 87 -6.34 0.84 14.03
N LEU A 88 -6.84 1.94 13.45
CA LEU A 88 -8.25 2.08 13.10
C LEU A 88 -8.71 1.06 12.06
N LEU A 89 -7.85 0.68 11.11
CA LEU A 89 -8.13 -0.40 10.14
C LEU A 89 -8.20 -1.77 10.81
N GLY A 90 -7.46 -1.98 11.90
CA GLY A 90 -7.48 -3.22 12.69
C GLY A 90 -8.68 -3.33 13.63
N ALA A 91 -9.25 -2.21 14.08
CA ALA A 91 -10.31 -2.17 15.09
C ALA A 91 -11.53 -3.07 14.79
N PRO A 92 -12.07 -3.14 13.55
CA PRO A 92 -13.20 -4.03 13.23
C PRO A 92 -12.90 -5.51 13.46
N PHE A 93 -11.63 -5.92 13.40
CA PHE A 93 -11.21 -7.31 13.49
C PHE A 93 -10.81 -7.73 14.91
N VAL A 94 -10.73 -6.80 15.86
CA VAL A 94 -10.42 -7.10 17.27
C VAL A 94 -11.42 -8.10 17.85
N TRP A 95 -12.71 -7.96 17.49
CA TRP A 95 -13.77 -8.85 17.97
C TRP A 95 -13.72 -10.27 17.36
N LEU A 96 -13.13 -10.41 16.17
CA LEU A 96 -13.01 -11.69 15.46
C LEU A 96 -11.73 -12.42 15.87
N TRP A 97 -10.61 -11.71 15.93
CA TRP A 97 -9.30 -12.25 16.26
C TRP A 97 -8.51 -11.27 17.14
N PRO A 98 -8.75 -11.25 18.47
CA PRO A 98 -8.14 -10.30 19.38
C PRO A 98 -6.60 -10.32 19.35
N THR A 99 -5.99 -11.47 19.08
CA THR A 99 -4.53 -11.62 19.07
C THR A 99 -3.88 -11.26 17.73
N VAL A 100 -4.64 -11.23 16.63
CA VAL A 100 -4.13 -11.00 15.27
C VAL A 100 -5.06 -10.12 14.40
N PRO A 101 -5.56 -8.97 14.90
CA PRO A 101 -6.58 -8.18 14.19
C PRO A 101 -6.07 -7.59 12.87
N PHE A 102 -4.75 -7.49 12.69
CA PHE A 102 -4.14 -6.92 11.48
C PHE A 102 -3.98 -7.92 10.33
N LEU A 103 -4.23 -9.22 10.53
CA LEU A 103 -4.02 -10.26 9.50
C LEU A 103 -4.71 -9.91 8.17
N LEU A 104 -5.99 -9.55 8.22
CA LEU A 104 -6.74 -9.22 7.00
C LEU A 104 -6.33 -7.86 6.42
N VAL A 105 -5.95 -6.90 7.28
CA VAL A 105 -5.47 -5.58 6.86
C VAL A 105 -4.16 -5.73 6.09
N ASP A 106 -3.19 -6.45 6.66
CA ASP A 106 -1.86 -6.63 6.07
C ASP A 106 -1.92 -7.50 4.81
N CYS A 107 -2.76 -8.54 4.79
CA CYS A 107 -3.04 -9.32 3.58
C CYS A 107 -3.62 -8.45 2.46
N ALA A 108 -4.62 -7.60 2.77
CA ALA A 108 -5.21 -6.68 1.80
C ALA A 108 -4.16 -5.65 1.30
N CYS A 109 -3.30 -5.16 2.18
CA CYS A 109 -2.19 -4.28 1.81
C CYS A 109 -1.17 -5.01 0.91
N PHE A 110 -0.81 -6.25 1.21
CA PHE A 110 0.10 -7.03 0.39
C PHE A 110 -0.45 -7.28 -1.02
N ILE A 111 -1.74 -7.61 -1.13
CA ILE A 111 -2.44 -7.70 -2.42
C ILE A 111 -2.46 -6.35 -3.12
N GLY A 112 -2.77 -5.26 -2.41
CA GLY A 112 -2.78 -3.90 -2.95
C GLY A 112 -1.41 -3.48 -3.51
N ALA A 113 -0.34 -3.77 -2.78
CA ALA A 113 1.04 -3.56 -3.22
C ALA A 113 1.34 -4.33 -4.50
N TYR A 114 0.96 -5.62 -4.55
CA TYR A 114 1.10 -6.43 -5.76
C TYR A 114 0.31 -5.85 -6.94
N LEU A 115 -0.94 -5.44 -6.75
CA LEU A 115 -1.77 -4.88 -7.82
C LEU A 115 -1.17 -3.58 -8.38
N GLY A 116 -0.65 -2.71 -7.51
CA GLY A 116 0.08 -1.50 -7.89
C GLY A 116 1.37 -1.85 -8.65
N PHE A 117 2.19 -2.73 -8.09
CA PHE A 117 3.41 -3.24 -8.74
C PHE A 117 3.13 -3.83 -10.12
N ALA A 118 2.17 -4.75 -10.24
CA ALA A 118 1.81 -5.38 -11.51
C ALA A 118 1.28 -4.36 -12.52
N ALA A 119 0.56 -3.33 -12.08
CA ALA A 119 0.12 -2.24 -12.96
C ALA A 119 1.29 -1.40 -13.47
N VAL A 120 2.32 -1.16 -12.65
CA VAL A 120 3.56 -0.51 -13.07
C VAL A 120 4.33 -1.43 -14.03
N ALA A 121 4.58 -2.68 -13.64
CA ALA A 121 5.36 -3.66 -14.40
C ALA A 121 4.82 -3.89 -15.83
N ARG A 122 3.49 -3.93 -15.99
CA ARG A 122 2.86 -4.06 -17.32
C ARG A 122 3.26 -2.94 -18.30
N ARG A 123 3.56 -1.73 -17.81
CA ARG A 123 4.01 -0.62 -18.66
C ARG A 123 5.44 -0.80 -19.18
N PHE A 124 6.21 -1.65 -18.51
CA PHE A 124 7.52 -2.10 -18.93
C PHE A 124 7.46 -3.41 -19.73
N GLY A 125 6.29 -3.82 -20.21
CA GLY A 125 6.11 -5.05 -20.99
C GLY A 125 6.15 -6.34 -20.16
N VAL A 126 6.11 -6.25 -18.82
CA VAL A 126 6.16 -7.42 -17.94
C VAL A 126 4.77 -8.07 -17.84
N GLY A 127 4.67 -9.33 -18.26
CA GLY A 127 3.45 -10.14 -18.14
C GLY A 127 3.05 -10.43 -16.68
N PRO A 128 1.79 -10.80 -16.41
CA PRO A 128 1.27 -10.94 -15.05
C PRO A 128 1.99 -12.02 -14.22
N TRP A 129 2.36 -13.14 -14.84
CA TRP A 129 3.08 -14.22 -14.15
C TRP A 129 4.51 -13.83 -13.79
N LEU A 130 5.23 -13.19 -14.72
CA LEU A 130 6.57 -12.67 -14.44
C LEU A 130 6.52 -11.59 -13.35
N ALA A 131 5.53 -10.69 -13.39
CA ALA A 131 5.33 -9.71 -12.31
C ALA A 131 5.06 -10.39 -10.96
N THR A 132 4.29 -11.48 -10.95
CA THR A 132 4.02 -12.27 -9.73
C THR A 132 5.28 -12.89 -9.17
N LEU A 133 6.09 -13.51 -10.03
CA LEU A 133 7.37 -14.10 -9.64
C LEU A 133 8.31 -13.04 -9.08
N LEU A 134 8.48 -11.91 -9.79
CA LEU A 134 9.34 -10.81 -9.36
C LEU A 134 8.87 -10.20 -8.03
N PHE A 135 7.57 -10.00 -7.87
CA PHE A 135 7.01 -9.48 -6.62
C PHE A 135 7.22 -10.47 -5.47
N ALA A 136 6.89 -11.75 -5.65
CA ALA A 136 7.09 -12.78 -4.62
C ALA A 136 8.57 -12.91 -4.23
N ALA A 137 9.48 -12.94 -5.21
CA ALA A 137 10.91 -13.02 -5.00
C ALA A 137 11.48 -11.83 -4.21
N SER A 138 11.00 -10.62 -4.49
CA SER A 138 11.49 -9.39 -3.86
C SER A 138 10.81 -9.06 -2.52
N THR A 139 9.74 -9.77 -2.15
CA THR A 139 8.97 -9.47 -0.93
C THR A 139 9.00 -10.62 0.06
N ILE A 140 8.30 -11.71 -0.22
CA ILE A 140 7.98 -12.73 0.78
C ILE A 140 8.93 -13.93 0.78
N LEU A 141 9.64 -14.17 -0.33
CA LEU A 141 10.63 -15.25 -0.42
C LEU A 141 11.95 -14.91 0.28
N TYR A 142 12.23 -13.62 0.53
CA TYR A 142 13.38 -13.20 1.32
C TYR A 142 12.97 -12.99 2.79
N PRO A 143 13.45 -13.81 3.75
CA PRO A 143 12.91 -13.86 5.11
C PRO A 143 12.84 -12.51 5.82
N GLU A 144 13.89 -11.70 5.72
CA GLU A 144 13.97 -10.40 6.41
C GLU A 144 12.98 -9.37 5.87
N ILE A 145 12.71 -9.38 4.56
CA ILE A 145 11.69 -8.51 3.95
C ILE A 145 10.30 -9.10 4.20
N GLY A 146 10.14 -10.40 4.05
CA GLY A 146 8.88 -11.10 4.25
C GLY A 146 8.33 -10.89 5.65
N ARG A 147 9.20 -10.96 6.67
CA ARG A 147 8.84 -10.69 8.06
C ARG A 147 8.19 -9.32 8.25
N ARG A 148 8.67 -8.27 7.57
CA ARG A 148 8.09 -6.92 7.65
C ARG A 148 6.70 -6.79 7.04
N TRP A 149 6.32 -7.69 6.12
CA TRP A 149 4.97 -7.76 5.56
C TRP A 149 3.99 -8.54 6.45
N LEU A 150 4.51 -9.47 7.26
CA LEU A 150 3.71 -10.33 8.13
C LEU A 150 3.48 -9.72 9.51
N GLU A 151 4.44 -8.93 10.00
CA GLU A 151 4.32 -8.22 11.26
C GLU A 151 3.54 -6.91 11.09
N PRO A 152 2.72 -6.53 12.08
CA PRO A 152 1.98 -5.29 12.05
C PRO A 152 2.93 -4.09 12.08
N TRP A 153 3.01 -3.40 10.95
CA TRP A 153 3.83 -2.22 10.78
C TRP A 153 3.13 -1.24 9.85
N THR A 154 3.20 0.05 10.17
CA THR A 154 2.71 1.13 9.28
C THR A 154 3.40 1.15 7.91
N THR A 155 4.56 0.51 7.76
CA THR A 155 5.23 0.31 6.48
C THR A 155 4.43 -0.54 5.50
N THR A 156 3.65 -1.50 5.98
CA THR A 156 2.84 -2.43 5.15
C THR A 156 1.75 -1.70 4.36
N PRO A 157 0.79 -1.01 5.01
CA PRO A 157 -0.16 -0.14 4.32
C PRO A 157 0.51 0.99 3.55
N SER A 158 1.57 1.63 4.08
CA SER A 158 2.25 2.70 3.34
C SER A 158 2.83 2.21 2.00
N ALA A 159 3.54 1.08 2.00
CA ALA A 159 4.10 0.49 0.78
C ALA A 159 3.01 0.13 -0.24
N ALA A 160 1.88 -0.44 0.23
CA ALA A 160 0.73 -0.74 -0.62
C ALA A 160 0.16 0.52 -1.29
N LEU A 161 -0.08 1.56 -0.49
CA LEU A 161 -0.61 2.84 -0.97
C LEU A 161 0.36 3.51 -1.95
N ILE A 162 1.67 3.51 -1.67
CA ILE A 162 2.69 4.06 -2.57
C ILE A 162 2.66 3.37 -3.94
N TRP A 163 2.64 2.03 -3.98
CA TRP A 163 2.54 1.30 -5.26
C TRP A 163 1.26 1.64 -6.03
N LEU A 164 0.14 1.80 -5.34
CA LEU A 164 -1.13 2.21 -5.95
C LEU A 164 -1.09 3.66 -6.45
N VAL A 165 -0.47 4.58 -5.72
CA VAL A 165 -0.28 5.97 -6.14
C VAL A 165 0.64 6.06 -7.36
N ILE A 166 1.74 5.30 -7.42
CA ILE A 166 2.60 5.23 -8.60
C ILE A 166 1.79 4.73 -9.80
N ALA A 167 1.08 3.61 -9.65
CA ALA A 167 0.27 3.05 -10.73
C ALA A 167 -0.83 4.01 -11.22
N GLY A 168 -1.47 4.72 -10.30
CA GLY A 168 -2.49 5.73 -10.56
C GLY A 168 -1.93 6.98 -11.23
N THR A 169 -0.75 7.44 -10.79
CA THR A 169 -0.03 8.56 -11.39
C THR A 169 0.36 8.24 -12.81
N LEU A 170 0.96 7.07 -13.08
CA LEU A 170 1.27 6.65 -14.45
C LEU A 170 0.01 6.56 -15.32
N ALA A 171 -1.12 6.10 -14.77
CA ALA A 171 -2.39 6.07 -15.52
C ALA A 171 -2.90 7.48 -15.89
N ILE A 172 -2.58 8.50 -15.08
CA ILE A 172 -2.86 9.91 -15.42
C ILE A 172 -1.99 10.36 -16.59
N PHE A 173 -0.74 9.89 -16.69
CA PHE A 173 0.14 10.22 -17.82
C PHE A 173 -0.30 9.57 -19.14
N ASP A 174 -0.76 8.32 -19.11
CA ASP A 174 -1.06 7.51 -20.30
C ASP A 174 -2.19 8.08 -21.19
N GLY A 175 -3.17 8.79 -20.63
CA GLY A 175 -4.31 9.26 -21.41
C GLY A 175 -5.41 9.91 -20.57
N PRO A 176 -6.61 10.12 -21.14
CA PRO A 176 -7.72 10.78 -20.45
C PRO A 176 -8.01 10.18 -19.07
N VAL A 177 -8.09 11.03 -18.05
CA VAL A 177 -8.18 10.56 -16.66
C VAL A 177 -9.61 10.14 -16.32
N ARG A 178 -9.79 8.83 -16.14
CA ARG A 178 -11.05 8.27 -15.65
C ARG A 178 -11.29 8.72 -14.21
N ARG A 179 -12.54 9.09 -13.89
CA ARG A 179 -12.93 9.54 -12.52
C ARG A 179 -12.48 8.56 -11.44
N ARG A 180 -12.70 7.26 -11.65
CA ARG A 180 -12.30 6.19 -10.72
C ARG A 180 -10.79 6.19 -10.43
N THR A 181 -9.96 6.48 -11.43
CA THR A 181 -8.51 6.54 -11.28
C THR A 181 -8.14 7.76 -10.43
N ALA A 182 -8.70 8.93 -10.74
CA ALA A 182 -8.46 10.14 -9.95
C ALA A 182 -8.88 9.97 -8.48
N VAL A 183 -10.07 9.40 -8.22
CA VAL A 183 -10.56 9.13 -6.87
C VAL A 183 -9.67 8.13 -6.14
N GLY A 184 -9.34 7.00 -6.76
CA GLY A 184 -8.48 5.98 -6.15
C GLY A 184 -7.09 6.52 -5.81
N THR A 185 -6.47 7.25 -6.75
CA THR A 185 -5.18 7.91 -6.51
C THR A 185 -5.27 8.94 -5.37
N ALA A 186 -6.33 9.77 -5.34
CA ALA A 186 -6.53 10.77 -4.29
C ALA A 186 -6.66 10.13 -2.90
N LEU A 187 -7.48 9.07 -2.78
CA LEU A 187 -7.64 8.35 -1.52
C LEU A 187 -6.32 7.74 -1.05
N CYS A 188 -5.55 7.14 -1.96
CA CYS A 188 -4.26 6.57 -1.59
C CYS A 188 -3.24 7.64 -1.19
N MET A 189 -3.16 8.75 -1.93
CA MET A 189 -2.31 9.90 -1.58
C MET A 189 -2.68 10.49 -0.23
N ALA A 190 -3.98 10.64 0.03
CA ALA A 190 -4.48 11.17 1.29
C ALA A 190 -4.14 10.25 2.47
N ALA A 191 -4.23 8.93 2.29
CA ALA A 191 -4.05 7.94 3.35
C ALA A 191 -2.58 7.74 3.78
N ILE A 192 -1.62 7.83 2.86
CA ILE A 192 -0.18 7.59 3.17
C ILE A 192 0.31 8.37 4.41
N PRO A 193 0.17 9.70 4.50
CA PRO A 193 0.67 10.44 5.66
C PRO A 193 -0.11 10.15 6.94
N LEU A 194 -1.35 9.67 6.84
CA LEU A 194 -2.18 9.31 8.00
C LEU A 194 -1.79 7.94 8.60
N VAL A 195 -1.17 7.09 7.79
CA VAL A 195 -0.57 5.82 8.23
C VAL A 195 0.89 6.05 8.66
N ARG A 196 1.64 6.84 7.87
CA ARG A 196 3.07 7.03 8.05
C ARG A 196 3.50 8.42 7.55
N PRO A 197 3.52 9.44 8.43
CA PRO A 197 3.88 10.81 8.07
C PRO A 197 5.24 10.94 7.38
N GLY A 198 6.21 10.09 7.74
CA GLY A 198 7.54 10.09 7.13
C GLY A 198 7.58 9.82 5.62
N ASP A 199 6.49 9.30 5.03
CA ASP A 199 6.37 9.05 3.60
C ASP A 199 5.70 10.23 2.85
N LEU A 200 5.45 11.37 3.51
CA LEU A 200 4.83 12.57 2.94
C LEU A 200 5.59 13.12 1.74
N LEU A 201 6.93 13.08 1.75
CA LEU A 201 7.75 13.55 0.62
C LEU A 201 7.42 12.79 -0.67
N MET A 202 7.23 11.47 -0.58
CA MET A 202 6.87 10.64 -1.73
C MET A 202 5.51 11.05 -2.30
N VAL A 203 4.54 11.31 -1.41
CA VAL A 203 3.20 11.78 -1.80
C VAL A 203 3.27 13.16 -2.43
N ALA A 204 4.07 14.07 -1.89
CA ALA A 204 4.23 15.41 -2.43
C ALA A 204 4.80 15.38 -3.86
N VAL A 205 5.83 14.56 -4.10
CA VAL A 205 6.42 14.41 -5.45
C VAL A 205 5.41 13.81 -6.43
N LEU A 206 4.78 12.68 -6.09
CA LEU A 206 3.81 12.01 -6.97
C LEU A 206 2.55 12.87 -7.19
N GLY A 207 2.09 13.56 -6.16
CA GLY A 207 0.99 14.52 -6.19
C GLY A 207 1.29 15.71 -7.10
N ALA A 208 2.48 16.30 -7.00
CA ALA A 208 2.92 17.38 -7.88
C ALA A 208 3.01 16.92 -9.33
N MET A 209 3.55 15.73 -9.60
CA MET A 209 3.59 15.15 -10.95
C MET A 209 2.20 14.94 -11.53
N ALA A 210 1.27 14.36 -10.76
CA ALA A 210 -0.11 14.16 -11.17
C ALA A 210 -0.84 15.49 -11.40
N GLY A 211 -0.69 16.44 -10.48
CA GLY A 211 -1.27 17.79 -10.56
C GLY A 211 -0.77 18.57 -11.77
N TRP A 212 0.54 18.58 -12.00
CA TRP A 212 1.16 19.16 -13.20
C TRP A 212 0.58 18.57 -14.47
N ARG A 213 0.48 17.24 -14.55
CA ARG A 213 -0.05 16.57 -15.75
C ARG A 213 -1.50 16.92 -16.03
N LEU A 214 -2.33 16.99 -14.99
CA LEU A 214 -3.73 17.40 -15.09
C LEU A 214 -3.87 18.88 -15.47
N LEU A 215 -3.03 19.74 -14.91
CA LEU A 215 -3.00 21.17 -15.20
C LEU A 215 -2.60 21.43 -16.67
N ALA A 216 -1.58 20.73 -17.16
CA ALA A 216 -1.15 20.78 -18.56
C ALA A 216 -2.25 20.35 -19.54
N ARG A 217 -3.19 19.50 -19.10
CA ARG A 217 -4.38 19.11 -19.88
C ARG A 217 -5.61 19.98 -19.62
N ARG A 218 -5.50 20.99 -18.75
CA ARG A 218 -6.60 21.83 -18.29
C ARG A 218 -7.75 21.03 -17.65
N GLU A 219 -7.46 19.89 -17.05
CA GLU A 219 -8.43 19.04 -16.34
C GLU A 219 -8.69 19.56 -14.91
N LEU A 220 -9.05 20.84 -14.77
CA LEU A 220 -9.17 21.51 -13.47
C LEU A 220 -10.19 20.84 -12.54
N GLY A 221 -11.27 20.28 -13.09
CA GLY A 221 -12.25 19.52 -12.31
C GLY A 221 -11.67 18.26 -11.66
N ARG A 222 -10.64 17.64 -12.25
CA ARG A 222 -9.93 16.50 -11.64
C ARG A 222 -9.01 16.95 -10.52
N ILE A 223 -8.32 18.08 -10.70
CA ILE A 223 -7.49 18.68 -9.65
C ILE A 223 -8.36 19.02 -8.44
N ALA A 224 -9.48 19.72 -8.67
CA ALA A 224 -10.43 20.07 -7.62
C ALA A 224 -10.96 18.83 -6.89
N LEU A 225 -11.31 17.77 -7.63
CA LEU A 225 -11.76 16.50 -7.04
C LEU A 225 -10.69 15.86 -6.14
N ILE A 226 -9.44 15.77 -6.62
CA ILE A 226 -8.34 15.19 -5.84
C ILE A 226 -8.10 16.03 -4.58
N ALA A 227 -7.98 17.35 -4.73
CA ALA A 227 -7.77 18.28 -3.61
C ALA A 227 -8.89 18.18 -2.57
N THR A 228 -10.16 18.09 -3.01
CA THR A 228 -11.32 17.94 -2.14
C THR A 228 -11.26 16.64 -1.34
N ILE A 229 -10.91 15.52 -1.98
CA ILE A 229 -10.79 14.22 -1.30
C ILE A 229 -9.66 14.25 -0.27
N VAL A 230 -8.49 14.78 -0.64
CA VAL A 230 -7.34 14.89 0.27
C VAL A 230 -7.71 15.76 1.47
N LEU A 231 -8.29 16.93 1.23
CA LEU A 231 -8.72 17.83 2.29
C LEU A 231 -9.76 17.19 3.20
N ALA A 232 -10.75 16.48 2.65
CA ALA A 232 -11.77 15.79 3.44
C ALA A 232 -11.17 14.71 4.35
N CYS A 233 -10.28 13.86 3.83
CA CYS A 233 -9.58 12.84 4.61
C CYS A 233 -8.73 13.45 5.72
N TRP A 234 -7.99 14.52 5.42
CA TRP A 234 -7.14 15.21 6.39
C TRP A 234 -7.96 15.94 7.45
N THR A 235 -9.11 16.52 7.08
CA THR A 235 -10.02 17.15 8.02
C THR A 235 -10.61 16.11 8.98
N ALA A 236 -11.02 14.94 8.47
CA ALA A 236 -11.51 13.85 9.30
C ALA A 236 -10.42 13.32 10.26
N TYR A 237 -9.19 13.18 9.77
CA TYR A 237 -8.05 12.78 10.60
C TYR A 237 -7.73 13.83 11.67
N LEU A 238 -7.71 15.12 11.30
CA LEU A 238 -7.47 16.21 12.25
C LEU A 238 -8.55 16.23 13.34
N ALA A 239 -9.83 16.05 12.97
CA ALA A 239 -10.91 15.95 13.94
C ALA A 239 -10.70 14.78 14.92
N LEU A 240 -10.28 13.61 14.42
CA LEU A 240 -9.97 12.46 15.26
C LEU A 240 -8.75 12.72 16.15
N HIS A 241 -7.69 13.33 15.61
CA HIS A 241 -6.50 13.73 16.35
C HIS A 241 -6.86 14.67 17.49
N LEU A 242 -7.65 15.72 17.21
CA LEU A 242 -8.10 16.69 18.21
C LEU A 242 -8.99 16.03 19.27
N ALA A 243 -9.81 15.04 18.90
CA ALA A 243 -10.65 14.32 19.84
C ALA A 243 -9.84 13.45 20.81
N ILE A 244 -8.71 12.91 20.38
CA ILE A 244 -7.81 12.10 21.21
C ILE A 244 -6.85 13.01 21.97
N TYR A 245 -5.95 13.69 21.26
CA TYR A 245 -4.82 14.42 21.84
C TYR A 245 -5.11 15.88 22.19
N GLY A 246 -6.30 16.39 21.87
CA GLY A 246 -6.56 17.83 21.91
C GLY A 246 -5.64 18.59 20.94
N PRO A 247 -5.28 19.84 21.23
CA PRO A 247 -4.38 20.64 20.40
C PRO A 247 -2.89 20.21 20.53
N HIS A 248 -2.58 19.14 21.26
CA HIS A 248 -1.22 18.71 21.52
C HIS A 248 -0.71 17.73 20.45
N LEU A 249 0.60 17.75 20.22
CA LEU A 249 1.28 16.72 19.44
C LEU A 249 1.32 15.40 20.22
N SER A 250 1.13 14.28 19.52
CA SER A 250 1.31 12.94 20.09
C SER A 250 2.77 12.74 20.49
N ASP A 251 3.03 11.84 21.44
CA ASP A 251 4.40 11.51 21.85
C ASP A 251 5.22 10.94 20.68
N TYR A 252 4.58 10.17 19.80
CA TYR A 252 5.20 9.72 18.56
C TYR A 252 5.61 10.88 17.67
N ASP A 253 4.76 11.90 17.48
CA ASP A 253 5.11 13.05 16.65
C ASP A 253 6.27 13.84 17.24
N ARG A 254 6.33 14.01 18.56
CA ARG A 254 7.45 14.69 19.24
C ARG A 254 8.77 13.93 19.05
N LEU A 255 8.75 12.62 19.24
CA LEU A 255 9.94 11.78 19.05
C LEU A 255 10.32 11.69 17.57
N SER A 256 9.34 11.51 16.69
CA SER A 256 9.54 11.49 15.24
C SER A 256 10.11 12.80 14.72
N ALA A 257 9.68 13.96 15.24
CA ALA A 257 10.30 15.25 14.90
C ALA A 257 11.77 15.32 15.37
N ALA A 258 12.08 14.74 16.53
CA ALA A 258 13.45 14.69 17.05
C ALA A 258 14.37 13.72 16.28
N TYR A 259 13.84 12.60 15.77
CA TYR A 259 14.63 11.57 15.09
C TYR A 259 14.53 11.58 13.55
N GLY A 260 13.45 12.11 13.00
CA GLY A 260 12.87 11.63 11.74
C GLY A 260 12.92 12.60 10.55
N GLU A 261 13.16 13.89 10.74
CA GLU A 261 13.26 14.85 9.62
C GLU A 261 14.68 15.42 9.41
N ASN A 262 15.70 14.65 9.77
CA ASN A 262 17.05 15.01 9.37
C ASN A 262 17.27 14.67 7.89
N PHE A 263 17.09 15.65 7.01
CA PHE A 263 17.40 15.54 5.58
C PHE A 263 18.86 15.15 5.31
N ALA A 264 19.77 15.33 6.26
CA ALA A 264 21.15 14.82 6.15
C ALA A 264 21.20 13.28 6.09
N TRP A 265 20.13 12.58 6.49
CA TRP A 265 20.02 11.12 6.52
C TRP A 265 19.19 10.58 5.34
N LEU A 266 18.85 11.40 4.34
CA LEU A 266 18.17 10.93 3.12
C LEU A 266 18.96 9.83 2.41
N GLY A 267 20.29 9.92 2.39
CA GLY A 267 21.16 8.86 1.89
C GLY A 267 21.02 7.53 2.67
N TRP A 268 20.85 7.61 3.99
CA TRP A 268 20.58 6.45 4.85
C TRP A 268 19.18 5.87 4.64
N LYS A 269 18.16 6.72 4.44
CA LYS A 269 16.78 6.28 4.15
C LYS A 269 16.64 5.64 2.77
N ALA A 270 17.44 6.09 1.79
CA ALA A 270 17.55 5.41 0.49
C ALA A 270 18.11 3.99 0.61
N TYR A 271 18.85 3.67 1.68
CA TYR A 271 19.35 2.33 1.96
C TYR A 271 18.24 1.31 2.20
N VAL A 272 17.05 1.73 2.64
CA VAL A 272 15.90 0.81 2.78
C VAL A 272 15.44 0.26 1.42
N LEU A 273 15.86 0.88 0.31
CA LEU A 273 15.66 0.41 -1.06
C LEU A 273 16.86 -0.37 -1.64
N MET A 274 17.96 -0.52 -0.88
CA MET A 274 19.15 -1.28 -1.29
C MET A 274 19.43 -2.43 -0.32
N PRO A 275 19.52 -3.69 -0.76
CA PRO A 275 19.91 -4.77 0.11
C PRO A 275 21.39 -4.61 0.51
N ILE A 276 21.67 -4.68 1.83
CA ILE A 276 22.95 -4.96 2.51
C ILE A 276 23.84 -3.76 2.90
N PRO A 277 23.70 -3.12 4.09
CA PRO A 277 24.64 -2.11 4.60
C PRO A 277 25.87 -2.70 5.31
N GLU A 278 26.15 -3.99 5.14
CA GLU A 278 27.15 -4.69 5.96
C GLU A 278 28.60 -4.28 5.70
N ARG A 279 28.90 -3.55 4.63
CA ARG A 279 30.28 -3.11 4.34
C ARG A 279 30.62 -1.71 4.88
N GLY A 280 29.65 -0.93 5.35
CA GLY A 280 29.88 0.39 5.95
C GLY A 280 29.90 0.41 7.48
N PHE A 281 29.33 -0.61 8.13
CA PHE A 281 29.14 -0.64 9.58
C PHE A 281 29.44 -2.05 10.13
N PRO A 282 30.68 -2.33 10.57
CA PRO A 282 31.11 -3.68 10.96
C PRO A 282 30.44 -4.25 12.21
N THR A 283 29.57 -3.52 12.90
CA THR A 283 29.09 -3.91 14.23
C THR A 283 27.58 -3.88 14.44
N GLY A 284 26.76 -3.46 13.48
CA GLY A 284 25.29 -3.55 13.61
C GLY A 284 24.72 -2.91 14.90
N ARG A 285 25.42 -1.97 15.53
CA ARG A 285 24.95 -1.29 16.74
C ARG A 285 24.14 -0.06 16.35
N GLY A 286 22.82 -0.22 16.25
CA GLY A 286 21.87 0.89 16.32
C GLY A 286 22.01 1.63 17.65
N CYS A 287 21.67 2.92 17.66
CA CYS A 287 21.82 3.88 18.76
C CYS A 287 21.03 3.57 20.05
N PHE A 288 21.33 2.46 20.73
CA PHE A 288 20.96 2.24 22.12
C PHE A 288 22.14 1.64 22.88
N THR A 289 22.97 2.51 23.42
CA THR A 289 23.74 2.18 24.63
C THR A 289 23.23 3.15 25.70
N PRO A 290 22.59 2.69 26.79
CA PRO A 290 22.34 3.59 27.91
C PRO A 290 23.71 4.05 28.42
N ALA A 291 23.87 5.36 28.60
CA ALA A 291 25.02 5.89 29.31
C ALA A 291 25.04 5.23 30.70
N ARG A 292 26.03 4.40 30.96
CA ARG A 292 26.32 3.91 32.31
C ARG A 292 26.82 5.12 33.10
N GLY A 293 26.03 5.55 34.08
CA GLY A 293 26.56 6.07 35.34
C GLY A 293 26.76 4.89 36.28
#